data_AF-A0A1F4ZBP4-F1
#
_entry.id   AF-A0A1F4ZBP4-F1
#
_cell.length_a   1.000
_cell.length_b   1.000
_cell.length_c   1.000
_cell.angle_alpha   90.00
_cell.angle_beta   90.00
_cell.angle_gamma   90.00
#
_symmetry.space_group_name_H-M   'P 1'
#
loop_
_entity.id
_entity.type
_entity.pdbx_description
1 polymer ?
#
loop_
_entity_poly.entity_id
_entity_poly.type
_entity_poly.pdbx_seq_one_letter_code
_entity_poly.pdbx_strand_id
1 'polypeptide(L)'
;MNIKRIAFQDWRIETLEIQIRPVVRGDKIRAFVVWTFKTSKGDLKIRGGTIKLKELPSGEELLSFDAPAYRAGPRYFKSFFLESDEFRRICAETVKFYCEQTGEVPPNYIFLDGDGQR
;
A
#
# COMPACT_ATOMS: atom_id res chain seq x y z
N MET A 1 -20.32 -3.39 -15.35
CA MET A 1 -19.43 -4.04 -14.37
C MET A 1 -19.70 -3.42 -13.01
N ASN A 2 -20.43 -4.11 -12.13
CA ASN A 2 -20.79 -3.59 -10.80
C ASN A 2 -19.56 -3.70 -9.89
N ILE A 3 -18.90 -2.57 -9.64
CA ILE A 3 -17.90 -2.48 -8.58
C ILE A 3 -18.69 -2.56 -7.26
N LYS A 4 -18.69 -3.72 -6.61
CA LYS A 4 -19.19 -3.83 -5.23
C LYS A 4 -18.25 -2.99 -4.36
N ARG A 5 -18.71 -1.80 -3.97
CA ARG A 5 -18.10 -1.02 -2.88
C ARG A 5 -18.22 -1.89 -1.63
N ILE A 6 -17.12 -2.47 -1.17
CA ILE A 6 -17.06 -3.03 0.18
C ILE A 6 -16.92 -1.81 1.10
N ALA A 7 -18.05 -1.28 1.53
CA ALA A 7 -18.07 -0.26 2.58
C ALA A 7 -17.83 -0.99 3.90
N PHE A 8 -16.69 -0.73 4.55
CA PHE A 8 -16.38 -1.21 5.90
C PHE A 8 -17.23 -0.52 6.97
N GLN A 9 -18.36 0.11 6.61
CA GLN A 9 -19.11 1.03 7.47
C GLN A 9 -19.56 0.41 8.81
N ASP A 10 -19.60 -0.93 8.92
CA ASP A 10 -19.92 -1.64 10.16
C ASP A 10 -18.83 -2.62 10.64
N TRP A 11 -17.63 -2.57 10.04
CA TRP A 11 -16.54 -3.51 10.33
C TRP A 11 -15.47 -2.81 11.16
N ARG A 12 -15.43 -3.09 12.46
CA ARG A 12 -14.32 -2.64 13.30
C ARG A 12 -13.05 -3.43 12.96
N ILE A 13 -11.99 -2.75 12.53
CA ILE A 13 -10.64 -3.31 12.42
C ILE A 13 -10.09 -3.46 13.84
N GLU A 14 -9.66 -4.66 14.21
CA GLU A 14 -9.15 -4.97 15.54
C GLU A 14 -7.62 -4.99 15.53
N THR A 15 -7.04 -5.69 14.55
CA THR A 15 -5.60 -5.70 14.30
C THR A 15 -5.30 -5.81 12.82
N LEU A 16 -4.09 -5.39 12.45
CA LEU A 16 -3.54 -5.52 11.11
C LEU A 16 -2.25 -6.35 11.19
N GLU A 17 -2.19 -7.41 10.39
CA GLU A 17 -0.95 -8.15 10.15
C GLU A 17 -0.39 -7.79 8.77
N ILE A 18 0.88 -7.37 8.74
CA ILE A 18 1.58 -6.99 7.51
C ILE A 18 2.61 -8.07 7.19
N GLN A 19 2.51 -8.67 6.00
CA GLN A 19 3.50 -9.61 5.48
C GLN A 19 4.19 -9.00 4.27
N ILE A 20 5.51 -8.93 4.33
CA ILE A 20 6.34 -8.31 3.29
C ILE A 20 7.33 -9.33 2.76
N ARG A 21 7.45 -9.38 1.43
CA ARG A 21 8.42 -10.19 0.72
C ARG A 21 9.29 -9.28 -0.16
N PRO A 22 10.49 -8.88 0.31
CA PRO A 22 11.43 -8.13 -0.49
C PRO A 22 11.82 -8.87 -1.76
N VAL A 23 12.12 -8.11 -2.82
CA VAL A 23 12.53 -8.64 -4.12
C VAL A 23 13.64 -7.79 -4.72
N VAL A 24 14.57 -8.43 -5.42
CA VAL A 24 15.59 -7.76 -6.22
C VAL A 24 15.12 -7.80 -7.68
N ARG A 25 14.75 -6.64 -8.22
CA ARG A 25 14.22 -6.49 -9.59
C ARG A 25 14.84 -5.25 -10.23
N GLY A 26 14.99 -5.29 -11.56
CA GLY A 26 15.43 -4.12 -12.35
C GLY A 26 14.35 -3.05 -12.53
N ASP A 27 13.11 -3.33 -12.13
CA ASP A 27 12.04 -2.33 -12.08
C ASP A 27 12.03 -1.59 -10.72
N LYS A 28 11.11 -0.63 -10.57
CA LYS A 28 10.97 0.15 -9.34
C LYS A 28 10.25 -0.61 -8.21
N ILE A 29 9.94 -1.91 -8.36
CA ILE A 29 9.30 -2.71 -7.29
C ILE A 29 10.35 -3.23 -6.33
N ARG A 30 10.10 -3.07 -5.03
CA ARG A 30 11.02 -3.43 -3.95
C ARG A 30 10.50 -4.57 -3.07
N ALA A 31 9.18 -4.67 -2.91
CA ALA A 31 8.57 -5.79 -2.19
C ALA A 31 7.14 -6.07 -2.65
N PHE A 32 6.70 -7.30 -2.43
CA PHE A 32 5.27 -7.66 -2.42
C PHE A 32 4.74 -7.62 -1.00
N VAL A 33 3.50 -7.15 -0.86
CA VAL A 33 2.84 -6.97 0.42
C VAL A 33 1.50 -7.70 0.45
N VAL A 34 1.23 -8.31 1.58
CA VAL A 34 -0.06 -8.87 1.93
C VAL A 34 -0.51 -8.26 3.26
N TRP A 35 -1.71 -7.73 3.29
CA TRP A 35 -2.36 -7.26 4.52
C TRP A 35 -3.42 -8.26 4.96
N THR A 36 -3.46 -8.56 6.25
CA THR A 36 -4.56 -9.33 6.85
C THR A 36 -5.18 -8.49 7.94
N PHE A 37 -6.39 -8.00 7.69
CA PHE A 37 -7.19 -7.26 8.66
C PHE A 37 -7.99 -8.26 9.49
N LYS A 38 -7.74 -8.31 10.80
CA LYS A 38 -8.63 -8.97 11.74
C LYS A 38 -9.77 -8.00 12.03
N THR A 39 -11.00 -8.40 11.74
CA THR A 39 -12.16 -7.54 11.96
C THR A 39 -13.20 -8.25 12.79
N SER A 40 -14.10 -7.47 13.38
CA SER A 40 -15.28 -7.99 14.11
C SER A 40 -16.19 -8.92 13.28
N LYS A 41 -16.04 -8.97 11.94
CA LYS A 41 -16.83 -9.82 11.03
C LYS A 41 -16.01 -10.95 10.40
N GLY A 42 -14.75 -11.10 10.81
CA GLY A 42 -13.81 -12.09 10.30
C GLY A 42 -12.59 -11.47 9.62
N ASP A 43 -11.71 -12.33 9.13
CA ASP A 43 -10.42 -11.93 8.57
C ASP A 43 -10.57 -11.53 7.10
N LEU A 44 -10.08 -10.33 6.76
CA LEU A 44 -9.94 -9.89 5.38
C LEU A 44 -8.47 -9.91 4.95
N LYS A 45 -8.14 -10.77 3.99
CA LYS A 45 -6.80 -10.86 3.43
C LYS A 45 -6.71 -10.18 2.07
N ILE A 46 -5.93 -9.11 1.99
CA ILE A 46 -5.65 -8.35 0.78
C ILE A 46 -4.26 -8.73 0.25
N ARG A 47 -4.21 -9.22 -0.99
CA ARG A 47 -2.98 -9.64 -1.67
C ARG A 47 -2.69 -8.76 -2.87
N GLY A 48 -1.41 -8.70 -3.26
CA GLY A 48 -0.97 -8.00 -4.47
C GLY A 48 -0.61 -6.54 -4.23
N GLY A 49 -0.45 -6.13 -2.96
CA GLY A 49 0.18 -4.85 -2.65
C GLY A 49 1.65 -4.88 -3.02
N THR A 50 2.21 -3.71 -3.30
CA THR A 50 3.63 -3.58 -3.66
C THR A 50 4.25 -2.37 -2.99
N ILE A 51 5.49 -2.48 -2.55
CA ILE A 51 6.32 -1.32 -2.22
C ILE A 51 7.13 -0.98 -3.46
N LYS A 52 7.13 0.29 -3.84
CA LYS A 52 7.83 0.79 -5.01
C LYS A 52 8.61 2.05 -4.71
N LEU A 53 9.65 2.26 -5.50
CA LEU A 53 10.37 3.51 -5.58
C LEU A 53 9.63 4.45 -6.55
N LYS A 54 9.25 5.62 -6.07
CA LYS A 54 8.63 6.69 -6.86
C LYS A 54 9.60 7.84 -6.93
N GLU A 55 9.72 8.40 -8.12
CA GLU A 55 10.55 9.57 -8.37
C GLU A 55 9.65 10.80 -8.32
N LEU A 56 10.04 11.77 -7.52
CA LEU A 56 9.35 13.04 -7.36
C LEU A 56 9.73 13.99 -8.49
N PRO A 57 8.92 15.02 -8.79
CA PRO A 57 9.31 16.06 -9.74
C PRO A 57 10.64 16.75 -9.41
N SER A 58 11.06 16.72 -8.13
CA SER A 58 12.37 17.22 -7.66
C SER A 58 13.55 16.31 -8.01
N GLY A 59 13.31 15.11 -8.54
CA GLY A 59 14.32 14.08 -8.78
C GLY A 59 14.65 13.22 -7.54
N GLU A 60 14.03 13.51 -6.39
CA GLU A 60 14.18 12.68 -5.19
C GLU A 60 13.39 11.37 -5.33
N GLU A 61 13.89 10.31 -4.69
CA GLU A 61 13.22 9.01 -4.66
C GLU A 61 12.58 8.72 -3.31
N LEU A 62 11.38 8.14 -3.38
CA LEU A 62 10.47 7.90 -2.26
C LEU A 62 10.02 6.43 -2.29
N LEU A 63 10.08 5.74 -1.16
CA LEU A 63 9.44 4.43 -1.00
C LEU A 63 7.95 4.62 -0.69
N SER A 64 7.09 4.00 -1.49
CA SER A 64 5.64 4.13 -1.38
C SER A 64 4.95 2.78 -1.52
N PHE A 65 3.91 2.57 -0.72
CA PHE A 65 2.99 1.45 -0.93
C PHE A 65 1.98 1.77 -2.04
N ASP A 66 1.84 0.83 -2.97
CA ASP A 66 0.80 0.80 -3.98
C ASP A 66 -0.18 -0.34 -3.67
N ALA A 67 -1.46 0.00 -3.57
CA ALA A 67 -2.52 -0.99 -3.44
C ALA A 67 -2.60 -1.90 -4.70
N PRO A 68 -2.99 -3.18 -4.55
CA PRO A 68 -3.27 -4.07 -5.65
C PRO A 68 -4.19 -3.43 -6.68
N ALA A 69 -3.79 -3.57 -7.93
CA ALA A 69 -4.53 -3.08 -9.08
C ALA A 69 -4.76 -4.24 -10.05
N TYR A 70 -5.89 -4.19 -10.76
CA TYR A 70 -6.16 -5.07 -11.88
C TYR A 70 -6.16 -4.28 -13.18
N ARG A 71 -5.76 -4.94 -14.26
CA ARG A 71 -5.78 -4.37 -15.60
C ARG A 71 -7.15 -4.61 -16.22
N ALA A 72 -7.80 -3.57 -16.72
CA ALA A 72 -8.98 -3.69 -17.56
C ALA A 72 -8.72 -2.91 -18.86
N GLY A 73 -8.43 -3.67 -19.93
CA GLY A 73 -7.98 -3.13 -21.21
C GLY A 73 -6.62 -2.43 -21.09
N PRO A 74 -6.48 -1.17 -21.57
CA PRO A 74 -5.22 -0.42 -21.45
C PRO A 74 -5.04 0.27 -20.10
N ARG A 75 -6.04 0.23 -19.20
CA ARG A 75 -6.01 0.96 -17.93
C ARG A 75 -5.83 0.02 -16.73
N TYR A 76 -5.22 0.56 -15.68
CA TYR A 76 -5.10 -0.10 -14.38
C TYR A 76 -6.08 0.54 -13.39
N PHE A 77 -6.74 -0.29 -12.60
CA PHE A 77 -7.72 0.11 -11.61
C PHE A 77 -7.31 -0.45 -10.24
N LYS A 78 -7.27 0.41 -9.22
CA LYS A 78 -7.05 -0.03 -7.84
C LYS A 78 -8.23 -0.93 -7.42
N SER A 79 -7.89 -2.07 -6.84
CA SER A 79 -8.86 -3.10 -6.44
C SER A 79 -9.58 -2.77 -5.13
N PHE A 80 -9.03 -1.86 -4.32
CA PHE A 80 -9.68 -1.35 -3.12
C PHE A 80 -9.27 0.09 -2.84
N PHE A 81 -10.06 0.74 -2.00
CA PHE A 81 -9.81 2.05 -1.41
C PHE A 81 -10.17 1.97 0.07
N LEU A 82 -9.31 2.50 0.93
CA LEU A 82 -9.62 2.76 2.34
C LEU A 82 -9.71 4.28 2.50
N GLU A 83 -10.57 4.76 3.42
CA GLU A 83 -10.74 6.19 3.68
C GLU A 83 -9.43 6.84 4.17
N SER A 84 -9.27 8.14 3.92
CA SER A 84 -7.96 8.77 3.66
C SER A 84 -6.93 8.58 4.77
N ASP A 85 -7.31 8.83 6.03
CA ASP A 85 -6.31 9.03 7.09
C ASP A 85 -5.80 7.70 7.64
N GLU A 86 -6.71 6.75 7.85
CA GLU A 86 -6.33 5.39 8.27
C GLU A 86 -5.56 4.67 7.17
N PHE A 87 -5.95 4.85 5.90
CA PHE A 87 -5.21 4.29 4.77
C PHE A 87 -3.78 4.82 4.70
N ARG A 88 -3.60 6.14 4.84
CA ARG A 88 -2.27 6.78 4.86
C ARG A 88 -1.41 6.21 5.98
N ARG A 89 -1.97 6.08 7.19
CA ARG A 89 -1.28 5.49 8.35
C ARG A 89 -0.81 4.06 8.06
N ILE A 90 -1.71 3.21 7.55
CA ILE A 90 -1.40 1.81 7.24
C ILE A 90 -0.32 1.71 6.14
N CYS A 91 -0.39 2.56 5.11
CA CYS A 91 0.62 2.60 4.06
C CYS A 91 2.01 2.95 4.62
N ALA A 92 2.07 3.94 5.51
CA ALA A 92 3.32 4.39 6.10
C ALA A 92 3.91 3.36 7.07
N GLU A 93 3.06 2.69 7.85
CA GLU A 93 3.45 1.57 8.71
C GLU A 93 3.99 0.40 7.88
N THR A 94 3.37 0.12 6.73
CA THR A 94 3.84 -0.92 5.80
C THR A 94 5.23 -0.60 5.25
N VAL A 95 5.47 0.64 4.84
CA VAL A 95 6.80 1.06 4.35
C VAL A 95 7.82 1.03 5.50
N LYS A 96 7.45 1.49 6.69
CA LYS A 96 8.29 1.42 7.89
C LYS A 96 8.74 -0.01 8.18
N PHE A 97 7.79 -0.95 8.18
CA PHE A 97 8.06 -2.35 8.44
C PHE A 97 9.00 -2.96 7.38
N TYR A 98 8.87 -2.56 6.12
CA TYR A 98 9.82 -2.97 5.07
C TYR A 98 11.23 -2.44 5.34
N CYS A 99 11.36 -1.15 5.64
CA CYS A 99 12.65 -0.52 5.91
C CYS A 99 13.34 -1.16 7.12
N GLU A 100 12.59 -1.47 8.18
CA GLU A 100 13.10 -2.18 9.37
C GLU A 100 13.58 -3.60 9.02
N GLN A 101 12.91 -4.29 8.09
CA GLN A 101 13.28 -5.63 7.65
C GLN A 101 14.49 -5.67 6.72
N THR A 102 14.66 -4.67 5.86
CA THR A 102 15.71 -4.66 4.83
C THR A 102 16.91 -3.79 5.18
N GLY A 103 16.78 -2.90 6.16
CA GLY A 103 17.76 -1.85 6.45
C GLY A 103 17.76 -0.72 5.41
N GLU A 104 16.84 -0.71 4.45
CA GLU A 104 16.71 0.42 3.51
C GLU A 104 16.16 1.64 4.25
N VAL A 105 16.94 2.71 4.30
CA VAL A 105 16.49 4.01 4.81
C VAL A 105 15.91 4.79 3.62
N PRO A 106 14.63 5.18 3.63
CA PRO A 106 14.10 6.01 2.55
C PRO A 106 14.88 7.34 2.50
N PRO A 107 15.29 7.83 1.31
CA PRO A 107 16.05 9.07 1.20
C PRO A 107 15.34 10.28 1.83
N ASN A 108 14.00 10.30 1.86
CA ASN A 108 13.18 11.29 2.55
C ASN A 108 11.83 10.65 2.91
N TYR A 109 11.44 10.67 4.18
CA TYR A 109 10.14 10.20 4.64
C TYR A 109 9.08 11.31 4.43
N ILE A 110 8.65 11.52 3.18
CA ILE A 110 7.59 12.49 2.87
C ILE A 110 6.31 11.73 2.50
N PHE A 111 5.27 11.91 3.30
CA PHE A 111 3.93 11.45 2.99
C PHE A 111 3.42 12.25 1.80
N LEU A 112 3.20 11.59 0.65
CA LEU A 112 2.43 12.20 -0.41
C LEU A 112 0.97 11.83 -0.20
N ASP A 113 0.14 12.85 -0.02
CA ASP A 113 -1.30 12.74 -0.16
C ASP A 113 -1.63 12.20 -1.56
N GLY A 114 -2.80 11.58 -1.72
CA GLY A 114 -3.21 10.86 -2.93
C GLY A 114 -3.13 11.63 -4.26
N ASP A 115 -2.81 12.92 -4.20
CA ASP A 115 -2.66 13.86 -5.32
C ASP A 115 -1.23 14.41 -5.50
N GLY A 116 -0.23 13.93 -4.73
CA GLY A 116 1.17 14.35 -4.89
C GLY A 116 1.46 15.79 -4.44
N GLN A 117 0.72 16.32 -3.47
CA GLN A 117 1.06 17.60 -2.83
C GLN A 117 1.49 17.41 -1.37
N ARG A 118 2.45 18.26 -0.97
CA ARG A 118 3.11 18.33 0.34
C ARG A 118 2.14 18.70 1.45
#